data_AF-A0A1B6E340-F1
#
_entry.id   AF-A0A1B6E340-F1
#
_cell.length_a   1.000
_cell.length_b   1.000
_cell.length_c   1.000
_cell.angle_alpha   90.00
_cell.angle_beta   90.00
_cell.angle_gamma   90.00
#
_symmetry.space_group_name_H-M   'P 1'
#
loop_
_entity.id
_entity.type
_entity.pdbx_description
1 polymer ?
#
loop_
_entity_poly.entity_id
_entity_poly.type
_entity_poly.pdbx_seq_one_letter_code
_entity_poly.pdbx_strand_id
1 'polypeptide(L)'
;RNRKAELQSFLLSNNIDIALLSETHLSNHHSLKIPCYTIHRTDRPTQPGQPSSGGTAVLVHRKITHNVISVTYKHPIEHTTIEINFRGSNMRIVSAYIKPNSIINQTDIEQLFYNDIPTLVMGDLNAKHSLWNSRKNNAHGNIFYEYQRHNRGVTIEAPNEPTYFSTAHHCADILDIAIFKNIKHSRTLTSVNDLSSDHNPVLLVLDDLNRFPHIAYKNYVDWPRFTERVRLHSPNPPHLYNPSLIDQQVVKIQDVIAQAMEDSTSSKQAKHTKPELPPTSNRSWLKNVTYANSGNSHVHPLPNISTTNRPD
;
A
#
# COMPACT_ATOMS: atom_id res chain seq x y z
N ARG A 1 -18.94 4.03 0.23
CA ARG A 1 -19.20 4.94 -0.92
C ARG A 1 -18.01 5.88 -1.18
N ASN A 2 -17.38 6.43 -0.13
CA ASN A 2 -16.23 7.35 -0.28
C ASN A 2 -14.94 6.69 -0.79
N ARG A 3 -14.56 5.51 -0.28
CA ARG A 3 -13.32 4.80 -0.68
C ARG A 3 -13.19 4.46 -2.16
N LYS A 4 -14.32 4.21 -2.84
CA LYS A 4 -14.33 3.95 -4.28
C LYS A 4 -13.94 5.21 -5.07
N ALA A 5 -14.51 6.36 -4.70
CA ALA A 5 -14.24 7.64 -5.36
C ALA A 5 -12.79 8.08 -5.09
N GLU A 6 -12.33 7.88 -3.86
CA GLU A 6 -10.95 8.10 -3.46
C GLU A 6 -9.96 7.25 -4.26
N LEU A 7 -10.18 5.92 -4.32
CA LEU A 7 -9.39 5.02 -5.17
C LEU A 7 -9.40 5.47 -6.63
N GLN A 8 -10.57 5.84 -7.16
CA GLN A 8 -10.67 6.33 -8.53
C GLN A 8 -9.83 7.60 -8.75
N SER A 9 -9.89 8.57 -7.81
CA SER A 9 -9.11 9.80 -7.87
C SER A 9 -7.61 9.51 -7.83
N PHE A 10 -7.20 8.62 -6.93
CA PHE A 10 -5.82 8.18 -6.78
C PHE A 10 -5.27 7.54 -8.07
N LEU A 11 -6.03 6.61 -8.66
CA LEU A 11 -5.64 5.91 -9.88
C LEU A 11 -5.45 6.87 -11.06
N LEU A 12 -6.33 7.86 -11.18
CA LEU A 12 -6.27 8.88 -12.23
C LEU A 12 -5.09 9.84 -11.99
N SER A 13 -4.96 10.38 -10.78
CA SER A 13 -3.95 11.39 -10.44
C SER A 13 -2.52 10.86 -10.57
N ASN A 14 -2.32 9.57 -10.28
CA ASN A 14 -1.02 8.92 -10.38
C ASN A 14 -0.81 8.20 -11.73
N ASN A 15 -1.79 8.26 -12.65
CA ASN A 15 -1.75 7.58 -13.95
C ASN A 15 -1.37 6.09 -13.83
N ILE A 16 -2.11 5.36 -13.01
CA ILE A 16 -1.80 3.98 -12.66
C ILE A 16 -2.16 3.03 -13.80
N ASP A 17 -1.23 2.17 -14.19
CA ASP A 17 -1.45 1.21 -15.27
C ASP A 17 -2.12 -0.08 -14.74
N ILE A 18 -1.62 -0.57 -13.60
CA ILE A 18 -2.15 -1.76 -12.92
C ILE A 18 -2.21 -1.46 -11.42
N ALA A 19 -3.35 -1.71 -10.79
CA ALA A 19 -3.51 -1.58 -9.35
C ALA A 19 -3.81 -2.94 -8.71
N LEU A 20 -3.09 -3.26 -7.64
CA LEU A 20 -3.16 -4.48 -6.87
C LEU A 20 -3.81 -4.13 -5.52
N LEU A 21 -4.95 -4.74 -5.23
CA LEU A 21 -5.70 -4.48 -4.01
C LEU A 21 -5.73 -5.71 -3.12
N SER A 22 -5.53 -5.50 -1.81
CA SER A 22 -5.84 -6.48 -0.76
C SER A 22 -6.99 -6.00 0.10
N GLU A 23 -7.54 -6.95 0.87
CA GLU A 23 -8.67 -6.74 1.78
C GLU A 23 -9.79 -5.94 1.13
N THR A 24 -10.27 -6.40 -0.02
CA THR A 24 -11.36 -5.71 -0.73
C THR A 24 -12.67 -5.69 0.08
N HIS A 25 -12.84 -6.64 0.99
CA HIS A 25 -14.07 -6.87 1.76
C HIS A 25 -15.31 -6.99 0.87
N LEU A 26 -15.15 -7.43 -0.37
CA LEU A 26 -16.24 -7.64 -1.31
C LEU A 26 -16.74 -9.08 -1.24
N SER A 27 -17.99 -9.25 -1.67
CA SER A 27 -18.58 -10.55 -1.97
C SER A 27 -19.05 -10.58 -3.41
N ASN A 28 -19.42 -11.76 -3.88
CA ASN A 28 -20.03 -11.97 -5.20
C ASN A 28 -21.27 -11.09 -5.46
N HIS A 29 -21.97 -10.64 -4.42
CA HIS A 29 -23.12 -9.74 -4.53
C HIS A 29 -22.73 -8.26 -4.74
N HIS A 30 -21.51 -7.87 -4.38
CA HIS A 30 -21.03 -6.50 -4.55
C HIS A 30 -20.50 -6.29 -5.96
N SER A 31 -20.82 -5.15 -6.58
CA SER A 31 -20.20 -4.73 -7.85
C SER A 31 -19.15 -3.65 -7.63
N LEU A 32 -17.95 -3.86 -8.17
CA LEU A 32 -16.90 -2.84 -8.25
C LEU A 32 -16.69 -2.48 -9.72
N LYS A 33 -16.86 -1.19 -10.04
CA LYS A 33 -16.65 -0.65 -11.38
C LYS A 33 -15.87 0.65 -11.29
N ILE A 34 -14.65 0.68 -11.83
CA ILE A 34 -13.83 1.88 -11.96
C ILE A 34 -13.72 2.19 -13.47
N PRO A 35 -14.02 3.42 -13.92
CA PRO A 35 -13.85 3.82 -15.32
C PRO A 35 -12.42 3.54 -15.81
N CYS A 36 -12.27 3.17 -17.08
CA CYS A 36 -10.98 2.87 -17.73
C CYS A 36 -10.25 1.60 -17.25
N TYR A 37 -10.72 0.92 -16.20
CA TYR A 37 -10.12 -0.34 -15.74
C TYR A 37 -11.02 -1.55 -16.05
N THR A 38 -10.36 -2.68 -16.31
CA THR A 38 -10.91 -4.03 -16.19
C THR A 38 -10.53 -4.56 -14.82
N ILE A 39 -11.45 -5.20 -14.10
CA ILE A 39 -11.25 -5.61 -12.72
C ILE A 39 -11.40 -7.12 -12.61
N HIS A 40 -10.37 -7.76 -12.08
CA HIS A 40 -10.37 -9.17 -11.69
C HIS A 40 -10.29 -9.23 -10.18
N ARG A 41 -11.02 -10.16 -9.55
CA ARG A 41 -11.03 -10.27 -8.10
C ARG A 41 -11.22 -11.71 -7.66
N THR A 42 -10.77 -11.96 -6.45
CA THR A 42 -10.95 -13.20 -5.72
C THR A 42 -11.54 -12.85 -4.37
N ASP A 43 -12.84 -13.05 -4.25
CA ASP A 43 -13.58 -12.74 -3.02
C ASP A 43 -13.42 -13.89 -2.03
N ARG A 44 -13.23 -13.57 -0.75
CA ARG A 44 -13.27 -14.57 0.32
C ARG A 44 -14.72 -15.06 0.50
N PRO A 45 -15.00 -16.37 0.40
CA PRO A 45 -16.27 -16.94 0.80
C PRO A 45 -16.63 -16.50 2.20
N THR A 46 -17.78 -15.85 2.30
CA THR A 46 -18.31 -15.32 3.54
C THR A 46 -19.34 -16.30 4.07
N GLN A 47 -19.31 -16.61 5.37
CA GLN A 47 -20.37 -17.41 5.98
C GLN A 47 -21.68 -16.63 6.00
N PRO A 48 -22.85 -17.29 5.86
CA PRO A 48 -24.14 -16.62 5.98
C PRO A 48 -24.24 -15.82 7.29
N GLY A 49 -24.65 -14.56 7.20
CA GLY A 49 -24.80 -13.66 8.36
C GLY A 49 -23.50 -13.00 8.85
N GLN A 50 -22.34 -13.28 8.23
CA GLN A 50 -21.08 -12.59 8.54
C GLN A 50 -20.77 -11.50 7.50
N PRO A 51 -20.08 -10.41 7.89
CA PRO A 51 -19.61 -9.42 6.94
C PRO A 51 -18.48 -9.99 6.07
N SER A 52 -18.40 -9.52 4.83
CA SER A 52 -17.32 -9.86 3.91
C SER A 52 -15.96 -9.41 4.46
N SER A 53 -14.94 -10.25 4.29
CA SER A 53 -13.58 -10.02 4.80
C SER A 53 -12.53 -10.46 3.79
N GLY A 54 -11.30 -9.92 3.89
CA GLY A 54 -10.23 -10.30 2.96
C GLY A 54 -10.58 -10.04 1.50
N GLY A 55 -10.10 -10.91 0.62
CA GLY A 55 -10.25 -10.84 -0.82
C GLY A 55 -9.22 -9.92 -1.47
N THR A 56 -8.83 -10.24 -2.69
CA THR A 56 -7.86 -9.47 -3.49
C THR A 56 -8.45 -9.07 -4.82
N ALA A 57 -7.90 -8.03 -5.44
CA ALA A 57 -8.25 -7.64 -6.80
C ALA A 57 -7.06 -7.11 -7.58
N VAL A 58 -7.16 -7.21 -8.91
CA VAL A 58 -6.25 -6.59 -9.87
C VAL A 58 -7.08 -5.74 -10.82
N LEU A 59 -6.80 -4.44 -10.85
CA LEU A 59 -7.39 -3.49 -11.78
C LEU A 59 -6.37 -3.21 -12.88
N VAL A 60 -6.73 -3.50 -14.12
CA VAL A 60 -5.85 -3.32 -15.29
C VAL A 60 -6.42 -2.23 -16.17
N HIS A 61 -5.64 -1.20 -16.48
CA HIS A 61 -6.07 -0.16 -17.39
C HIS A 61 -6.40 -0.80 -18.76
N ARG A 62 -7.53 -0.44 -19.37
CA ARG A 62 -8.07 -1.06 -20.60
C ARG A 62 -7.17 -0.98 -21.83
N LYS A 63 -6.10 -0.20 -21.76
CA LYS A 63 -5.08 -0.10 -22.81
C LYS A 63 -4.10 -1.28 -22.79
N ILE A 64 -4.12 -2.09 -21.74
CA ILE A 64 -3.20 -3.20 -21.51
C ILE A 64 -3.93 -4.51 -21.78
N THR A 65 -3.47 -5.23 -22.80
CA THR A 65 -3.90 -6.60 -23.09
C THR A 65 -3.37 -7.55 -22.01
N HIS A 66 -4.23 -8.41 -21.48
CA HIS A 66 -3.90 -9.33 -20.40
C HIS A 66 -4.83 -10.54 -20.41
N ASN A 67 -4.36 -11.62 -19.77
CA ASN A 67 -5.12 -12.85 -19.54
C ASN A 67 -5.37 -13.03 -18.05
N VAL A 68 -6.51 -13.62 -17.71
CA VAL A 68 -6.84 -14.00 -16.34
C VAL A 68 -6.38 -15.43 -16.10
N ILE A 69 -5.68 -15.65 -14.99
CA ILE A 69 -5.39 -17.01 -14.53
C ILE A 69 -6.51 -17.40 -13.57
N SER A 70 -7.14 -18.55 -13.83
CA SER A 70 -8.24 -19.08 -13.03
C SER A 70 -7.89 -19.08 -11.54
N VAL A 71 -8.73 -18.46 -10.71
CA VAL A 71 -8.49 -18.36 -9.28
C VAL A 71 -9.35 -19.35 -8.51
N THR A 72 -8.71 -20.21 -7.73
CA THR A 72 -9.37 -21.04 -6.72
C THR A 72 -9.01 -20.54 -5.32
N TYR A 73 -10.02 -20.23 -4.52
CA TYR A 73 -9.91 -19.69 -3.15
C TYR A 73 -9.23 -20.62 -2.11
N LYS A 74 -8.63 -21.75 -2.50
CA LYS A 74 -8.15 -22.76 -1.55
C LYS A 74 -6.71 -22.57 -1.06
N HIS A 75 -6.24 -21.32 -0.99
CA HIS A 75 -4.85 -21.03 -0.70
C HIS A 75 -4.73 -20.17 0.57
N PRO A 76 -3.80 -20.49 1.50
CA PRO A 76 -3.60 -19.68 2.72
C PRO A 76 -3.07 -18.27 2.40
N ILE A 77 -2.47 -18.10 1.22
CA ILE A 77 -2.19 -16.80 0.60
C ILE A 77 -3.32 -16.48 -0.38
N GLU A 78 -4.18 -15.54 -0.01
CA GLU A 78 -5.23 -15.04 -0.91
C GLU A 78 -4.58 -14.26 -2.04
N HIS A 79 -4.97 -14.53 -3.28
CA HIS A 79 -4.36 -13.86 -4.40
C HIS A 79 -5.27 -13.75 -5.61
N THR A 80 -5.00 -12.78 -6.46
CA THR A 80 -5.61 -12.62 -7.78
C THR A 80 -4.49 -12.43 -8.79
N THR A 81 -4.50 -13.26 -9.83
CA THR A 81 -3.38 -13.36 -10.76
C THR A 81 -3.81 -13.05 -12.18
N ILE A 82 -3.01 -12.24 -12.86
CA ILE A 82 -3.10 -12.00 -14.30
C ILE A 82 -1.76 -12.26 -14.97
N GLU A 83 -1.78 -12.45 -16.28
CA GLU A 83 -0.59 -12.42 -17.13
C GLU A 83 -0.72 -11.29 -18.15
N ILE A 84 0.35 -10.51 -18.29
CA ILE A 84 0.46 -9.41 -19.24
C ILE A 84 1.61 -9.69 -20.21
N ASN A 85 1.56 -9.08 -21.40
CA ASN A 85 2.77 -8.93 -22.20
C ASN A 85 3.49 -7.66 -21.77
N PHE A 86 4.70 -7.81 -21.25
CA PHE A 86 5.56 -6.70 -20.88
C PHE A 86 6.87 -6.78 -21.69
N ARG A 87 7.12 -5.77 -22.53
CA ARG A 87 8.33 -5.69 -23.38
C ARG A 87 8.56 -6.92 -24.25
N GLY A 88 7.48 -7.50 -24.78
CA GLY A 88 7.55 -8.66 -25.68
C GLY A 88 7.67 -10.01 -24.96
N SER A 89 7.71 -10.04 -23.63
CA SER A 89 7.68 -11.28 -22.85
C SER A 89 6.43 -11.35 -21.97
N ASN A 90 5.99 -12.57 -21.66
CA ASN A 90 4.91 -12.76 -20.68
C ASN A 90 5.44 -12.50 -19.27
N MET A 91 4.67 -11.75 -18.49
CA MET A 91 4.94 -11.48 -17.09
C MET A 91 3.67 -11.72 -16.29
N ARG A 92 3.80 -12.44 -15.17
CA ARG A 92 2.73 -12.67 -14.22
C ARG A 92 2.70 -11.56 -13.18
N ILE A 93 1.52 -11.04 -12.91
CA ILE A 93 1.28 -10.05 -11.86
C ILE A 93 0.27 -10.63 -10.87
N VAL A 94 0.62 -10.63 -9.59
CA VAL A 94 -0.16 -11.23 -8.50
C VAL A 94 -0.42 -10.18 -7.43
N SER A 95 -1.69 -9.83 -7.21
CA SER A 95 -2.11 -9.18 -5.97
C SER A 95 -2.25 -10.24 -4.90
N ALA A 96 -1.63 -10.07 -3.74
CA ALA A 96 -1.63 -11.08 -2.68
C ALA A 96 -1.97 -10.49 -1.30
N TYR A 97 -2.52 -11.33 -0.44
CA TYR A 97 -2.83 -11.00 0.95
C TYR A 97 -2.63 -12.22 1.84
N ILE A 98 -1.99 -12.01 2.98
CA ILE A 98 -1.83 -13.03 4.02
C ILE A 98 -2.39 -12.48 5.31
N LYS A 99 -3.37 -13.18 5.88
CA LYS A 99 -3.97 -12.79 7.16
C LYS A 99 -2.90 -12.79 8.26
N PRO A 100 -2.89 -11.79 9.16
CA PRO A 100 -2.00 -11.84 10.33
C PRO A 100 -2.16 -13.15 11.12
N ASN A 101 -1.04 -13.73 11.55
CA ASN A 101 -0.98 -14.96 12.35
C ASN A 101 -1.54 -16.23 11.70
N SER A 102 -1.81 -16.24 10.38
CA SER A 102 -2.06 -17.49 9.67
C SER A 102 -0.80 -18.35 9.60
N ILE A 103 -0.97 -19.64 9.28
CA ILE A 103 0.15 -20.54 9.03
C ILE A 103 0.31 -20.66 7.52
N ILE A 104 1.53 -20.38 7.05
CA ILE A 104 1.98 -20.64 5.67
C ILE A 104 3.28 -21.45 5.73
N ASN A 105 3.64 -22.08 4.62
CA ASN A 105 4.91 -22.80 4.43
C ASN A 105 5.55 -22.41 3.08
N GLN A 106 6.73 -22.98 2.77
CA GLN A 106 7.42 -22.67 1.52
C GLN A 106 6.65 -23.11 0.28
N THR A 107 5.96 -24.26 0.31
CA THR A 107 5.14 -24.75 -0.82
C THR A 107 3.97 -23.82 -1.14
N ASP A 108 3.40 -23.15 -0.14
CA ASP A 108 2.40 -22.10 -0.37
C ASP A 108 2.98 -20.93 -1.18
N ILE A 109 4.23 -20.55 -0.91
CA ILE A 109 4.91 -19.50 -1.68
C ILE A 109 5.25 -19.99 -3.10
N GLU A 110 5.72 -21.22 -3.26
CA GLU A 110 6.05 -21.83 -4.55
C GLU A 110 4.87 -21.81 -5.53
N GLN A 111 3.65 -21.99 -5.03
CA GLN A 111 2.43 -21.94 -5.85
C GLN A 111 2.18 -20.58 -6.49
N LEU A 112 2.69 -19.47 -5.92
CA LEU A 112 2.61 -18.15 -6.55
C LEU A 112 3.54 -18.05 -7.77
N PHE A 113 4.60 -18.85 -7.78
CA PHE A 113 5.71 -18.81 -8.72
C PHE A 113 5.77 -20.06 -9.62
N TYR A 114 4.63 -20.72 -9.84
CA TYR A 114 4.56 -21.91 -10.67
C TYR A 114 5.06 -21.62 -12.09
N ASN A 115 5.86 -22.53 -12.64
CA ASN A 115 6.62 -22.34 -13.87
C ASN A 115 7.65 -21.19 -13.76
N ASP A 116 8.56 -21.08 -14.72
CA ASP A 116 9.63 -20.06 -14.69
C ASP A 116 9.28 -18.74 -15.39
N ILE A 117 7.99 -18.40 -15.44
CA ILE A 117 7.52 -17.12 -15.97
C ILE A 117 7.96 -15.99 -15.02
N PRO A 118 8.53 -14.88 -15.53
CA PRO A 118 8.81 -13.68 -14.73
C PRO A 118 7.56 -13.25 -13.95
N THR A 119 7.67 -13.17 -12.63
CA THR A 119 6.51 -12.99 -11.74
C THR A 119 6.76 -11.86 -10.75
N LEU A 120 5.80 -10.95 -10.67
CA LEU A 120 5.68 -9.94 -9.63
C LEU A 120 4.53 -10.35 -8.69
N VAL A 121 4.83 -10.55 -7.42
CA VAL A 121 3.83 -10.63 -6.35
C VAL A 121 3.94 -9.36 -5.53
N MET A 122 2.82 -8.71 -5.22
CA MET A 122 2.82 -7.53 -4.36
C MET A 122 1.54 -7.50 -3.52
N GLY A 123 1.68 -7.16 -2.25
CA GLY A 123 0.59 -7.39 -1.30
C GLY A 123 0.92 -6.99 0.12
N ASP A 124 -0.12 -6.85 0.94
CA ASP A 124 -0.01 -6.96 2.40
C ASP A 124 0.20 -8.44 2.74
N LEU A 125 1.46 -8.84 2.83
CA LEU A 125 1.84 -10.21 3.17
C LEU A 125 1.97 -10.41 4.67
N ASN A 126 1.73 -9.37 5.48
CA ASN A 126 1.96 -9.37 6.92
C ASN A 126 3.32 -9.99 7.30
N ALA A 127 4.33 -9.78 6.46
CA ALA A 127 5.64 -10.42 6.54
C ALA A 127 6.68 -9.39 7.01
N LYS A 128 7.16 -9.58 8.23
CA LYS A 128 8.07 -8.65 8.90
C LYS A 128 9.47 -9.23 8.89
N HIS A 129 10.43 -8.54 8.27
CA HIS A 129 11.85 -8.87 8.33
C HIS A 129 12.73 -7.63 8.17
N SER A 130 13.82 -7.54 8.93
CA SER A 130 14.74 -6.39 8.93
C SER A 130 15.37 -6.09 7.56
N LEU A 131 15.54 -7.11 6.71
CA LEU A 131 16.09 -6.95 5.35
C LEU A 131 15.23 -6.09 4.42
N TRP A 132 13.92 -5.98 4.68
CA TRP A 132 13.03 -5.05 3.97
C TRP A 132 12.51 -3.97 4.91
N ASN A 133 13.38 -3.50 5.81
CA ASN A 133 13.20 -2.34 6.68
C ASN A 133 12.06 -2.44 7.72
N SER A 134 11.49 -3.63 7.95
CA SER A 134 10.56 -3.85 9.07
C SER A 134 11.30 -3.79 10.41
N ARG A 135 10.62 -3.30 11.46
CA ARG A 135 11.22 -3.11 12.79
C ARG A 135 11.49 -4.42 13.53
N LYS A 136 10.77 -5.48 13.18
CA LYS A 136 10.86 -6.80 13.80
C LYS A 136 10.85 -7.87 12.74
N ASN A 137 11.23 -9.07 13.15
CA ASN A 137 11.03 -10.28 12.37
C ASN A 137 9.79 -11.03 12.87
N ASN A 138 9.04 -11.67 11.98
CA ASN A 138 7.96 -12.59 12.34
C ASN A 138 8.05 -13.90 11.54
N ALA A 139 7.16 -14.85 11.83
CA ALA A 139 7.16 -16.17 11.19
C ALA A 139 7.05 -16.07 9.66
N HIS A 140 6.11 -15.27 9.14
CA HIS A 140 5.98 -15.04 7.70
C HIS A 140 7.26 -14.48 7.09
N GLY A 141 7.84 -13.44 7.70
CA GLY A 141 9.06 -12.82 7.18
C GLY A 141 10.26 -13.75 7.19
N ASN A 142 10.40 -14.61 8.20
CA ASN A 142 11.45 -15.63 8.21
C ASN A 142 11.24 -16.67 7.09
N ILE A 143 10.00 -17.11 6.83
CA ILE A 143 9.71 -18.05 5.74
C ILE A 143 10.03 -17.42 4.38
N PHE A 144 9.60 -16.18 4.15
CA PHE A 144 9.90 -15.45 2.91
C PHE A 144 11.40 -15.20 2.73
N TYR A 145 12.11 -14.89 3.81
CA TYR A 145 13.56 -14.75 3.78
C TYR A 145 14.27 -16.05 3.39
N GLU A 146 13.91 -17.17 4.02
CA GLU A 146 14.48 -18.47 3.67
C GLU A 146 14.10 -18.88 2.24
N TYR A 147 12.88 -18.57 1.78
CA TYR A 147 12.48 -18.79 0.40
C TYR A 147 13.37 -18.03 -0.58
N GLN A 148 13.58 -16.72 -0.37
CA GLN A 148 14.48 -15.90 -1.17
C GLN A 148 15.91 -16.48 -1.18
N ARG A 149 16.41 -16.90 -0.01
CA ARG A 149 17.78 -17.39 0.15
C ARG A 149 18.03 -18.68 -0.65
N HIS A 150 17.04 -19.55 -0.75
CA HIS A 150 17.17 -20.85 -1.42
C HIS A 150 16.73 -20.85 -2.89
N ASN A 151 15.99 -19.83 -3.34
CA ASN A 151 15.47 -19.75 -4.70
C ASN A 151 16.17 -18.66 -5.52
N ARG A 152 16.94 -19.09 -6.53
CA ARG A 152 17.65 -18.17 -7.43
C ARG A 152 16.67 -17.29 -8.21
N GLY A 153 17.06 -16.04 -8.43
CA GLY A 153 16.26 -15.08 -9.19
C GLY A 153 15.04 -14.52 -8.43
N VAL A 154 14.86 -14.89 -7.15
CA VAL A 154 13.87 -14.30 -6.25
C VAL A 154 14.50 -13.15 -5.47
N THR A 155 13.80 -12.03 -5.40
CA THR A 155 14.19 -10.84 -4.63
C THR A 155 12.95 -10.23 -3.99
N ILE A 156 13.05 -9.85 -2.73
CA ILE A 156 12.00 -9.23 -1.93
C ILE A 156 12.43 -7.80 -1.62
N GLU A 157 11.58 -6.86 -1.97
CA GLU A 157 11.83 -5.44 -1.81
C GLU A 157 10.60 -4.76 -1.22
N ALA A 158 10.85 -3.65 -0.52
CA ALA A 158 9.82 -2.78 0.03
C ALA A 158 10.28 -1.33 -0.10
N PRO A 159 9.38 -0.35 0.03
CA PRO A 159 9.76 1.05 0.18
C PRO A 159 10.72 1.26 1.37
N ASN A 160 11.41 2.40 1.37
CA ASN A 160 12.21 2.79 2.52
C ASN A 160 11.36 3.36 3.67
N GLU A 161 10.18 3.87 3.32
CA GLU A 161 9.23 4.47 4.24
C GLU A 161 8.20 3.42 4.71
N PRO A 162 7.67 3.55 5.93
CA PRO A 162 6.61 2.68 6.42
C PRO A 162 5.38 2.65 5.50
N THR A 163 4.74 1.50 5.43
CA THR A 163 3.53 1.28 4.63
C THR A 163 2.30 1.07 5.50
N TYR A 164 2.46 0.73 6.77
CA TYR A 164 1.38 0.51 7.73
C TYR A 164 1.54 1.38 8.97
N PHE A 165 0.44 1.95 9.46
CA PHE A 165 0.39 2.84 10.61
C PHE A 165 -0.66 2.37 11.62
N SER A 166 -0.21 1.70 12.67
CA SER A 166 -1.10 1.26 13.74
C SER A 166 -1.49 2.43 14.65
N THR A 167 -2.77 2.76 14.66
CA THR A 167 -3.36 3.71 15.61
C THR A 167 -3.35 3.15 17.04
N ALA A 168 -3.71 1.88 17.20
CA ALA A 168 -3.78 1.22 18.52
C ALA A 168 -2.41 1.08 19.21
N HIS A 169 -1.35 0.88 18.42
CA HIS A 169 0.01 0.70 18.96
C HIS A 169 0.91 1.93 18.74
N HIS A 170 0.35 3.03 18.22
CA HIS A 170 1.05 4.27 17.88
C HIS A 170 2.40 4.03 17.18
N CYS A 171 2.40 3.17 16.17
CA CYS A 171 3.65 2.80 15.51
C CYS A 171 3.49 2.45 14.04
N ALA A 172 4.56 2.69 13.27
CA ALA A 172 4.61 2.44 11.85
C ALA A 172 5.50 1.22 11.52
N ASP A 173 5.15 0.47 10.49
CA ASP A 173 5.90 -0.71 10.03
C ASP A 173 5.81 -0.88 8.51
N ILE A 174 6.54 -1.86 7.98
CA ILE A 174 6.43 -2.29 6.58
C ILE A 174 5.76 -3.66 6.55
N LEU A 175 4.59 -3.72 5.92
CA LEU A 175 3.83 -4.94 5.70
C LEU A 175 3.58 -5.23 4.21
N ASP A 176 3.60 -4.16 3.41
CA ASP A 176 3.30 -4.18 1.99
C ASP A 176 4.62 -4.33 1.22
N ILE A 177 4.87 -5.56 0.75
CA ILE A 177 6.14 -5.94 0.13
C ILE A 177 5.92 -6.45 -1.29
N ALA A 178 6.96 -6.33 -2.12
CA ALA A 178 6.98 -6.84 -3.48
C ALA A 178 8.03 -7.96 -3.60
N ILE A 179 7.63 -9.06 -4.24
CA ILE A 179 8.48 -10.20 -4.54
C ILE A 179 8.61 -10.32 -6.05
N PHE A 180 9.85 -10.33 -6.52
CA PHE A 180 10.20 -10.41 -7.92
C PHE A 180 10.91 -11.74 -8.18
N LYS A 181 10.37 -12.57 -9.08
CA LYS A 181 11.04 -13.76 -9.61
C LYS A 181 11.41 -13.53 -11.07
N ASN A 182 12.69 -13.64 -11.43
CA ASN A 182 13.20 -13.53 -12.80
C ASN A 182 12.90 -12.19 -13.50
N ILE A 183 12.64 -11.11 -12.74
CA ILE A 183 12.44 -9.75 -13.26
C ILE A 183 13.74 -8.97 -13.15
N LYS A 184 14.36 -8.68 -14.30
CA LYS A 184 15.64 -7.96 -14.41
C LYS A 184 15.49 -6.45 -14.69
N HIS A 185 14.25 -5.99 -14.81
CA HIS A 185 13.88 -4.62 -15.10
C HIS A 185 14.26 -3.70 -13.94
N SER A 186 14.70 -2.48 -14.26
CA SER A 186 14.97 -1.50 -13.20
C SER A 186 13.67 -1.14 -12.50
N ARG A 187 13.73 -0.89 -11.19
CA ARG A 187 12.52 -0.69 -10.39
C ARG A 187 12.72 0.27 -9.24
N THR A 188 11.63 0.91 -8.83
CA THR A 188 11.60 1.77 -7.65
C THR A 188 10.29 1.56 -6.92
N LEU A 189 10.35 1.41 -5.60
CA LEU A 189 9.21 1.29 -4.70
C LEU A 189 9.15 2.52 -3.79
N THR A 190 8.00 3.19 -3.74
CA THR A 190 7.76 4.36 -2.87
C THR A 190 6.43 4.23 -2.16
N SER A 191 6.43 4.43 -0.83
CA SER A 191 5.21 4.58 -0.05
C SER A 191 4.64 5.99 -0.28
N VAL A 192 3.34 6.09 -0.50
CA VAL A 192 2.65 7.37 -0.72
C VAL A 192 1.61 7.55 0.37
N ASN A 193 1.69 8.66 1.11
CA ASN A 193 0.70 9.00 2.12
C ASN A 193 -0.56 9.57 1.45
N ASP A 194 -1.41 8.66 0.97
CA ASP A 194 -2.67 8.93 0.28
C ASP A 194 -3.64 7.78 0.60
N LEU A 195 -4.91 7.94 0.26
CA LEU A 195 -6.03 7.12 0.71
C LEU A 195 -6.30 7.19 2.23
N SER A 196 -7.53 6.89 2.62
CA SER A 196 -8.00 6.95 4.01
C SER A 196 -7.77 5.65 4.78
N SER A 197 -6.84 4.80 4.33
CA SER A 197 -6.52 3.51 4.96
C SER A 197 -5.44 3.69 6.02
N ASP A 198 -5.33 2.74 6.96
CA ASP A 198 -4.17 2.64 7.86
C ASP A 198 -2.93 2.10 7.15
N HIS A 199 -3.05 1.76 5.87
CA HIS A 199 -1.95 1.50 4.96
C HIS A 199 -1.80 2.60 3.91
N ASN A 200 -0.55 2.98 3.67
CA ASN A 200 -0.16 3.81 2.53
C ASN A 200 -0.05 2.96 1.26
N PRO A 201 -0.57 3.43 0.12
CA PRO A 201 -0.27 2.83 -1.17
C PRO A 201 1.22 2.75 -1.45
N VAL A 202 1.63 1.68 -2.13
CA VAL A 202 2.99 1.51 -2.60
C VAL A 202 3.02 1.63 -4.12
N LEU A 203 3.75 2.61 -4.64
CA LEU A 203 3.99 2.77 -6.07
C LEU A 203 5.26 2.01 -6.47
N LEU A 204 5.10 1.09 -7.40
CA LEU A 204 6.17 0.41 -8.12
C LEU A 204 6.28 1.00 -9.53
N VAL A 205 7.45 1.53 -9.86
CA VAL A 205 7.77 1.98 -11.22
C VAL A 205 8.73 0.99 -11.85
N LEU A 206 8.37 0.42 -13.00
CA LEU A 206 9.22 -0.49 -13.77
C LEU A 206 9.82 0.23 -14.97
N ASP A 207 11.13 0.10 -15.15
CA ASP A 207 11.93 0.69 -16.21
C ASP A 207 11.64 2.16 -16.50
N ASP A 208 11.86 3.03 -15.51
CA ASP A 208 11.71 4.47 -15.72
C ASP A 208 12.80 5.01 -16.64
N LEU A 209 12.51 5.06 -17.94
CA LEU A 209 13.39 5.61 -18.96
C LEU A 209 13.56 7.14 -18.87
N ASN A 210 12.78 7.82 -18.02
CA ASN A 210 12.79 9.28 -17.85
C ASN A 210 13.41 9.74 -16.53
N ARG A 211 13.84 8.83 -15.65
CA ARG A 211 14.52 9.19 -14.40
C ARG A 211 16.04 9.22 -14.58
N PHE A 212 16.58 10.44 -14.64
CA PHE A 212 17.87 10.72 -13.98
C PHE A 212 17.78 10.21 -12.53
N PRO A 213 18.87 9.73 -11.91
CA PRO A 213 18.82 9.15 -10.57
C PRO A 213 18.06 10.11 -9.66
N HIS A 214 16.94 9.65 -9.11
CA HIS A 214 16.22 10.41 -8.11
C HIS A 214 17.20 10.70 -7.00
N ILE A 215 17.53 11.98 -6.84
CA ILE A 215 18.07 12.47 -5.58
C ILE A 215 16.94 12.22 -4.59
N ALA A 216 17.03 11.11 -3.86
CA ALA A 216 16.11 10.82 -2.78
C ALA A 216 16.32 11.92 -1.73
N TYR A 217 15.39 12.87 -1.71
CA TYR A 217 15.25 13.81 -0.62
C TYR A 217 14.56 13.08 0.51
N LYS A 218 15.31 12.71 1.55
CA LYS A 218 14.70 12.21 2.78
C LYS A 218 14.19 13.43 3.53
N ASN A 219 12.87 13.56 3.59
CA ASN A 219 12.21 14.52 4.47
C ASN A 219 12.20 13.91 5.87
N TYR A 220 12.85 14.59 6.81
CA TYR A 220 12.84 14.25 8.22
C TYR A 220 11.95 15.25 8.94
N VAL A 221 10.86 14.76 9.53
CA VAL A 221 9.97 15.55 10.37
C VAL A 221 10.40 15.39 11.82
N ASP A 222 10.76 16.50 12.47
CA ASP A 222 10.98 16.57 13.91
C ASP A 222 9.62 16.58 14.62
N TRP A 223 9.13 15.40 14.99
CA TRP A 223 7.82 15.24 15.65
C TRP A 223 7.69 15.97 16.99
N PRO A 224 8.71 16.00 17.88
CA PRO A 224 8.69 16.86 19.06
C PRO A 224 8.47 18.33 18.71
N ARG A 225 9.23 18.86 17.75
CA ARG A 225 9.09 20.26 17.31
C ARG A 225 7.73 20.52 16.67
N PHE A 226 7.24 19.61 15.83
CA PHE A 226 5.89 19.69 15.25
C PHE A 226 4.82 19.76 16.34
N THR A 227 4.89 18.87 17.33
CA THR A 227 3.95 18.79 18.44
C THR A 227 3.96 20.08 19.26
N GLU A 228 5.13 20.62 19.54
CA GLU A 228 5.29 21.90 20.23
C GLU A 228 4.70 23.06 19.42
N ARG A 229 4.96 23.12 18.10
CA ARG A 229 4.44 24.16 17.21
C ARG A 229 2.91 24.14 17.17
N VAL A 230 2.31 22.97 16.98
CA VAL A 230 0.85 22.82 16.98
C VAL A 230 0.29 23.24 18.33
N ARG A 231 0.90 22.80 19.44
CA ARG A 231 0.44 23.18 20.80
C ARG A 231 0.49 24.69 21.04
N LEU A 232 1.55 25.38 20.60
CA LEU A 232 1.74 26.81 20.82
C LEU A 232 0.82 27.68 19.96
N HIS A 233 0.52 27.24 18.73
CA HIS A 233 -0.20 28.04 17.75
C HIS A 233 -1.65 27.61 17.55
N SER A 234 -2.10 26.53 18.21
CA SER A 234 -3.49 26.11 18.15
C SER A 234 -4.41 27.22 18.68
N PRO A 235 -5.43 27.63 17.92
CA PRO A 235 -6.37 28.63 18.38
C PRO A 235 -7.12 28.11 19.61
N ASN A 236 -7.33 28.97 20.61
CA ASN A 236 -8.22 28.65 21.73
C ASN A 236 -9.63 28.32 21.19
N PRO A 237 -10.33 27.32 21.76
CA PRO A 237 -11.66 26.97 21.31
C PRO A 237 -12.57 28.20 21.46
N PRO A 238 -13.05 28.81 20.37
CA PRO A 238 -13.98 29.91 20.48
C PRO A 238 -15.34 29.34 20.90
N HIS A 239 -16.22 30.21 21.37
CA HIS A 239 -17.61 29.82 21.40
C HIS A 239 -18.17 29.79 19.97
N LEU A 240 -18.44 28.57 19.48
CA LEU A 240 -18.90 28.30 18.12
C LEU A 240 -20.43 28.22 18.10
N TYR A 241 -21.08 29.32 17.73
CA TYR A 241 -22.55 29.39 17.72
C TYR A 241 -23.16 29.41 16.31
N ASN A 242 -22.35 29.49 15.25
CA ASN A 242 -22.84 29.45 13.88
C ASN A 242 -21.90 28.67 12.94
N PRO A 243 -22.43 28.12 11.82
CA PRO A 243 -21.64 27.34 10.87
C PRO A 243 -20.45 28.09 10.26
N SER A 244 -20.59 29.38 9.96
CA SER A 244 -19.51 30.17 9.36
C SER A 244 -18.30 30.31 10.27
N LEU A 245 -18.51 30.42 11.59
CA LEU A 245 -17.43 30.43 12.57
C LEU A 245 -16.75 29.06 12.71
N ILE A 246 -17.49 27.97 12.52
CA ILE A 246 -16.93 26.61 12.48
C ILE A 246 -15.99 26.48 11.28
N ASP A 247 -16.45 26.86 10.09
CA ASP A 247 -15.65 26.79 8.86
C ASP A 247 -14.37 27.64 8.98
N GLN A 248 -14.47 28.85 9.54
CA GLN A 248 -13.31 29.71 9.80
C GLN A 248 -12.32 29.08 10.79
N GLN A 249 -12.78 28.34 11.79
CA GLN A 249 -11.87 27.63 12.70
C GLN A 249 -11.22 26.43 12.05
N VAL A 250 -11.94 25.69 11.21
CA VAL A 250 -11.37 24.57 10.46
C VAL A 250 -10.20 25.04 9.60
N VAL A 251 -10.37 26.15 8.88
CA VAL A 251 -9.28 26.76 8.08
C VAL A 251 -8.09 27.14 8.96
N LYS A 252 -8.32 27.81 10.10
CA LYS A 252 -7.23 28.21 11.01
C LYS A 252 -6.45 27.01 11.55
N ILE A 253 -7.12 25.93 11.91
CA ILE A 253 -6.47 24.70 12.39
C ILE A 253 -5.67 24.05 11.26
N GLN A 254 -6.22 24.01 10.04
CA GLN A 254 -5.51 23.50 8.87
C GLN A 254 -4.23 24.30 8.60
N ASP A 255 -4.30 25.63 8.65
CA ASP A 255 -3.15 26.51 8.46
C ASP A 255 -2.07 26.27 9.52
N VAL A 256 -2.46 26.13 10.80
CA VAL A 256 -1.53 25.84 11.90
C VAL A 256 -0.82 24.49 11.68
N ILE A 257 -1.56 23.46 11.27
CA ILE A 257 -0.98 22.14 11.00
C ILE A 257 -0.03 22.21 9.81
N ALA A 258 -0.43 22.86 8.71
CA ALA A 258 0.38 23.00 7.51
C ALA A 258 1.69 23.75 7.82
N GLN A 259 1.60 24.88 8.52
CA GLN A 259 2.78 25.66 8.89
C GLN A 259 3.68 24.86 9.84
N ALA A 260 3.12 24.22 10.87
CA ALA A 260 3.90 23.40 11.79
C ALA A 260 4.65 22.26 11.09
N MET A 261 4.03 21.64 10.09
CA MET A 261 4.66 20.60 9.27
C MET A 261 5.85 21.15 8.47
N GLU A 262 5.66 22.26 7.74
CA GLU A 262 6.72 22.91 6.97
C GLU A 262 7.91 23.27 7.87
N ASP A 263 7.59 23.91 8.98
CA ASP A 263 8.52 24.41 9.98
C ASP A 263 9.33 23.35 10.74
N SER A 264 8.87 22.10 10.68
CA SER A 264 9.43 20.95 11.41
C SER A 264 10.02 19.91 10.47
N THR A 265 9.89 20.10 9.16
CA THR A 265 10.42 19.20 8.14
C THR A 265 11.74 19.75 7.59
N SER A 266 12.77 18.91 7.61
CA SER A 266 14.05 19.19 6.95
C SER A 266 14.30 18.20 5.83
N SER A 267 14.84 18.67 4.71
CA SER A 267 15.18 17.80 3.58
C SER A 267 16.70 17.60 3.52
N LYS A 268 17.16 16.35 3.55
CA LYS A 268 18.58 16.01 3.36
C LYS A 268 18.75 15.17 2.11
N GLN A 269 19.76 15.54 1.29
CA GLN A 269 20.20 14.72 0.16
C GLN A 269 20.85 13.43 0.66
N ALA A 270 20.40 12.28 0.16
CA ALA A 270 21.13 11.03 0.34
C ALA A 270 22.43 11.05 -0.48
N LYS A 271 23.58 10.75 0.15
CA LYS A 271 24.86 10.63 -0.54
C LYS A 271 24.92 9.32 -1.33
N HIS A 272 25.15 9.37 -2.64
CA HIS A 272 25.72 8.24 -3.39
C HIS A 272 26.52 8.68 -4.62
N THR A 273 27.56 7.90 -4.91
CA THR A 273 28.52 7.99 -6.03
C THR A 273 27.89 7.59 -7.36
N LYS A 274 28.24 8.30 -8.44
CA LYS A 274 27.75 8.09 -9.82
C LYS A 274 28.32 6.81 -10.46
N PRO A 275 27.50 6.01 -11.15
CA PRO A 275 27.94 5.22 -12.30
C PRO A 275 27.53 5.88 -13.64
N GLU A 276 28.29 5.59 -14.70
CA GLU A 276 28.06 6.10 -16.07
C GLU A 276 26.93 5.40 -16.82
N LEU A 277 26.33 6.12 -17.78
CA LEU A 277 25.17 5.71 -18.58
C LEU A 277 25.58 5.04 -19.91
N PRO A 278 24.89 3.99 -20.37
CA PRO A 278 24.91 3.57 -21.77
C PRO A 278 23.85 4.31 -22.62
N PRO A 279 23.96 4.28 -23.97
CA PRO A 279 23.18 5.12 -24.87
C PRO A 279 21.72 4.64 -25.09
N THR A 280 20.89 5.60 -25.47
CA THR A 280 19.42 5.59 -25.61
C THR A 280 18.84 4.70 -26.71
N SER A 281 17.72 4.01 -26.44
CA SER A 281 16.40 4.16 -27.13
C SER A 281 15.48 2.94 -26.94
N ASN A 282 14.27 3.16 -26.40
CA ASN A 282 12.96 2.69 -26.92
C ASN A 282 11.86 2.80 -25.86
N ARG A 283 10.79 3.52 -26.22
CA ARG A 283 9.62 3.84 -25.37
C ARG A 283 8.81 2.58 -25.03
N SER A 284 8.49 2.37 -23.74
CA SER A 284 7.60 1.31 -23.24
C SER A 284 6.51 1.86 -22.31
N TRP A 285 5.32 1.25 -22.31
CA TRP A 285 4.04 1.81 -21.85
C TRP A 285 3.48 1.24 -20.54
N LEU A 286 4.30 0.58 -19.72
CA LEU A 286 4.01 0.34 -18.30
C LEU A 286 4.95 1.26 -17.51
N LYS A 287 4.40 2.19 -16.73
CA LYS A 287 5.18 3.11 -15.91
C LYS A 287 4.89 2.90 -14.44
N ASN A 288 3.63 2.70 -14.05
CA ASN A 288 3.23 2.70 -12.63
C ASN A 288 2.33 1.50 -12.30
N VAL A 289 2.85 0.57 -11.50
CA VAL A 289 2.06 -0.44 -10.79
C VAL A 289 1.84 0.09 -9.37
N THR A 290 0.62 0.05 -8.87
CA THR A 290 0.35 0.41 -7.47
C THR A 290 -0.19 -0.76 -6.71
N TYR A 291 0.16 -0.82 -5.44
CA TYR A 291 -0.53 -1.60 -4.44
C TYR A 291 -1.31 -0.68 -3.48
N ALA A 292 -2.54 -1.02 -3.11
CA ALA A 292 -3.31 -0.30 -2.09
C ALA A 292 -4.21 -1.25 -1.28
N ASN A 293 -4.22 -1.10 0.06
CA ASN A 293 -5.14 -1.83 0.95
C ASN A 293 -6.43 -0.99 1.15
N SER A 294 -7.60 -1.63 1.09
CA SER A 294 -8.89 -0.97 1.29
C SER A 294 -9.42 -0.98 2.74
N GLY A 295 -8.60 -1.39 3.71
CA GLY A 295 -8.88 -1.69 5.13
C GLY A 295 -9.63 -0.65 5.98
N ASN A 296 -10.34 -1.13 7.00
CA ASN A 296 -11.33 -0.42 7.82
C ASN A 296 -10.70 0.25 9.07
N SER A 297 -11.00 1.52 9.30
CA SER A 297 -10.71 2.18 10.58
C SER A 297 -11.72 1.68 11.63
N HIS A 298 -11.28 0.83 12.56
CA HIS A 298 -12.06 0.56 13.77
C HIS A 298 -12.10 1.85 14.61
N VAL A 299 -13.15 2.66 14.42
CA VAL A 299 -13.54 3.67 15.40
C VAL A 299 -14.17 2.92 16.57
N HIS A 300 -13.41 2.73 17.65
CA HIS A 300 -14.00 2.33 18.92
C HIS A 300 -15.02 3.38 19.35
N PRO A 301 -16.27 3.01 19.71
CA PRO A 301 -17.17 3.95 20.37
C PRO A 301 -16.55 4.37 21.70
N LEU A 302 -16.55 5.67 21.98
CA LEU A 302 -16.20 6.21 23.29
C LEU A 302 -17.04 5.49 24.37
N PRO A 303 -16.45 5.15 25.52
CA PRO A 303 -17.20 4.56 26.61
C PRO A 303 -18.26 5.56 27.11
N ASN A 304 -19.51 5.11 27.17
CA ASN A 304 -20.59 5.82 27.85
C ASN A 304 -20.16 6.09 29.29
N ILE A 305 -19.97 7.36 29.64
CA ILE A 305 -19.85 7.81 31.01
C ILE A 305 -21.25 7.68 31.62
N SER A 306 -21.49 6.58 32.36
CA SER A 306 -22.65 6.47 33.21
C SER A 306 -22.46 7.41 34.39
N THR A 307 -23.23 8.50 34.43
CA THR A 307 -23.42 9.30 35.64
C THR A 307 -24.26 8.49 36.61
N THR A 308 -23.63 7.73 37.50
CA THR A 308 -24.29 7.20 38.69
C THR A 308 -24.29 8.28 39.78
N ASN A 309 -25.49 8.75 40.09
CA ASN A 309 -25.76 9.61 41.23
C ASN A 309 -25.29 8.94 42.53
N ARG A 310 -24.57 9.70 43.37
CA ARG A 310 -24.45 9.42 44.80
C ARG A 310 -25.81 9.70 45.48
N PRO A 311 -26.25 8.87 46.42
CA PRO A 311 -27.20 9.30 47.43
C PRO A 311 -26.44 9.80 48.68
N ASP A 312 -26.96 10.89 49.25
CA ASP A 312 -26.88 11.19 50.68
C ASP A 312 -27.80 10.23 51.47
#